data_AF-A0A6A6YPH2-F1
#
_entry.id   AF-A0A6A6YPH2-F1
#
_cell.length_a   1.000
_cell.length_b   1.000
_cell.length_c   1.000
_cell.angle_alpha   90.00
_cell.angle_beta   90.00
_cell.angle_gamma   90.00
#
_symmetry.space_group_name_H-M   'P 1'
#
loop_
_entity.id
_entity.type
_entity.pdbx_description
1 polymer ?
#
loop_
_entity_poly.entity_id
_entity_poly.type
_entity_poly.pdbx_seq_one_letter_code
_entity_poly.pdbx_strand_id
1 'polypeptide(L)' 'TEITGNRGRNQELSPEARSAIISKREAGVSVKELEAEFGVHRNTITKTIKRWETHKTVYTLPRDGCPEVLSRCKKQLL' A
#
# COMPACT_ATOMS: atom_id res chain seq x y z
N THR A 1 2.07 5.49 -15.62
CA THR A 1 3.20 4.95 -14.84
C THR A 1 3.00 3.46 -14.68
N GLU A 2 3.57 2.66 -15.58
CA GLU A 2 3.47 1.19 -15.45
C GLU A 2 4.37 0.73 -14.30
N ILE A 3 3.74 0.21 -13.23
CA ILE A 3 4.42 -0.20 -11.98
C ILE A 3 4.89 -1.67 -12.07
N THR A 4 4.59 -2.35 -13.17
CA THR A 4 4.35 -3.80 -13.17
C THR A 4 5.53 -4.64 -13.66
N GLY A 5 6.47 -4.05 -14.41
CA GLY A 5 7.39 -4.81 -15.26
C GLY A 5 8.31 -5.83 -14.57
N ASN A 6 8.63 -5.69 -13.28
CA ASN A 6 9.60 -6.56 -12.59
C ASN A 6 9.19 -6.98 -11.16
N ARG A 7 7.89 -7.06 -10.86
CA ARG A 7 7.43 -7.42 -9.50
C ARG A 7 7.54 -8.93 -9.26
N GLY A 8 8.37 -9.32 -8.31
CA GLY A 8 8.52 -10.71 -7.85
C GLY A 8 7.32 -11.22 -7.04
N ARG A 9 7.22 -12.55 -6.90
CA ARG A 9 6.21 -13.17 -6.01
C ARG A 9 6.41 -12.68 -4.58
N ASN A 10 5.30 -12.42 -3.88
CA ASN A 10 5.28 -11.88 -2.51
C ASN A 10 5.92 -10.50 -2.33
N GLN A 11 6.35 -9.84 -3.41
CA GLN A 11 6.86 -8.48 -3.30
C GLN A 11 5.72 -7.52 -3.02
N GLU A 12 5.97 -6.63 -2.07
CA GLU A 12 5.04 -5.57 -1.70
C GLU A 12 5.03 -4.46 -2.76
N LEU A 13 3.88 -3.79 -2.91
CA LEU A 13 3.79 -2.56 -3.71
C LEU A 13 4.64 -1.47 -3.05
N SER A 14 5.35 -0.68 -3.87
CA SER A 14 6.06 0.50 -3.39
C SER A 14 5.09 1.49 -2.73
N PRO A 15 5.56 2.34 -1.79
CA PRO A 15 4.71 3.36 -1.16
C PRO A 15 4.08 4.31 -2.19
N GLU A 16 4.84 4.67 -3.24
CA GLU A 16 4.38 5.52 -4.34
C GLU A 16 3.25 4.86 -5.16
N ALA A 17 3.36 3.55 -5.42
CA ALA A 17 2.30 2.81 -6.08
C ALA A 17 1.02 2.80 -5.24
N ARG A 18 1.14 2.63 -3.92
CA ARG A 18 0.00 2.63 -3.00
C ARG A 18 -0.64 4.00 -2.93
N SER A 19 0.14 5.08 -2.83
CA SER A 19 -0.39 6.44 -2.82
C SER A 19 -1.13 6.75 -4.12
N ALA A 20 -0.58 6.38 -5.28
CA ALA A 20 -1.24 6.59 -6.57
C ALA A 20 -2.58 5.82 -6.68
N ILE A 21 -2.64 4.58 -6.19
CA ILE A 21 -3.88 3.79 -6.13
C ILE A 21 -4.92 4.46 -5.23
N ILE A 22 -4.51 4.93 -4.05
CA ILE A 22 -5.39 5.59 -3.08
C ILE A 22 -5.92 6.91 -3.63
N SER A 23 -5.06 7.78 -4.15
CA SER A 23 -5.48 9.07 -4.71
C SER A 23 -6.50 8.93 -5.83
N LYS A 24 -6.33 7.93 -6.72
CA LYS A 24 -7.31 7.67 -7.79
C LYS A 24 -8.60 7.05 -7.26
N ARG A 25 -8.52 6.19 -6.24
CA ARG A 25 -9.72 5.68 -5.58
C ARG A 25 -10.52 6.79 -4.91
N GLU A 26 -9.85 7.75 -4.27
CA GLU A 26 -10.48 8.93 -3.68
C GLU A 26 -11.11 9.84 -4.74
N ALA A 27 -10.51 9.91 -5.93
CA ALA A 27 -11.11 10.57 -7.11
C ALA A 27 -12.30 9.80 -7.73
N GLY A 28 -12.68 8.64 -7.20
CA GLY A 28 -13.84 7.86 -7.65
C GLY A 28 -13.55 6.84 -8.75
N VAL A 29 -12.28 6.61 -9.10
CA VAL A 29 -11.89 5.61 -10.12
C VAL A 29 -12.22 4.20 -9.63
N SER A 30 -12.78 3.37 -10.51
CA SER A 30 -13.19 2.01 -10.18
C SER A 30 -11.98 1.06 -10.04
N VAL A 31 -12.14 -0.01 -9.25
CA VAL A 31 -11.08 -1.02 -9.06
C VAL A 31 -10.66 -1.68 -10.38
N LYS A 32 -11.60 -1.82 -11.33
CA LYS A 32 -11.34 -2.42 -12.64
C LYS A 32 -10.44 -1.54 -13.51
N GLU A 33 -10.67 -0.23 -13.49
CA GLU A 33 -9.80 0.73 -14.19
C GLU A 33 -8.41 0.78 -13.56
N LEU A 34 -8.34 0.74 -12.23
CA LEU A 34 -7.07 0.66 -11.51
C LEU A 34 -6.30 -0.63 -11.85
N GLU A 35 -6.98 -1.76 -12.01
CA GLU A 35 -6.34 -3.02 -12.41
C GLU A 35 -5.73 -2.94 -13.81
N ALA A 36 -6.45 -2.36 -14.77
CA ALA A 36 -5.96 -2.16 -16.12
C ALA A 36 -4.78 -1.17 -16.17
N GLU A 37 -4.86 -0.09 -15.41
CA GLU A 37 -3.85 0.98 -15.45
C GLU A 37 -2.57 0.62 -14.70
N PHE A 38 -2.68 0.00 -13.52
CA PHE A 38 -1.53 -0.35 -12.69
C PHE A 38 -1.02 -1.77 -12.98
N GLY A 39 -1.74 -2.58 -13.73
CA GLY A 39 -1.44 -4.01 -13.95
C GLY A 39 -1.37 -4.81 -12.66
N VAL A 40 -2.12 -4.39 -11.64
CA VAL A 40 -2.16 -5.02 -10.32
C VAL A 40 -3.48 -5.73 -10.16
N HIS A 41 -3.43 -7.01 -9.77
CA HIS A 41 -4.64 -7.80 -9.54
C HIS A 41 -5.59 -7.13 -8.54
N ARG A 42 -6.90 -7.16 -8.84
CA ARG A 42 -7.99 -6.54 -8.05
C ARG A 42 -7.92 -6.77 -6.54
N ASN A 43 -7.49 -7.96 -6.10
CA ASN A 43 -7.40 -8.31 -4.68
C ASN A 43 -6.30 -7.50 -3.97
N THR A 44 -5.17 -7.26 -4.66
CA THR A 44 -4.10 -6.41 -4.11
C THR A 44 -4.56 -4.97 -3.98
N ILE A 45 -5.25 -4.42 -4.99
CA ILE A 45 -5.83 -3.07 -4.92
C ILE A 45 -6.80 -2.96 -3.74
N THR A 46 -7.71 -3.93 -3.60
CA THR A 46 -8.70 -3.93 -2.52
C THR A 46 -8.04 -4.02 -1.14
N LYS A 47 -6.99 -4.83 -0.98
CA LYS A 47 -6.21 -4.90 0.27
C LYS A 47 -5.50 -3.58 0.59
N THR A 48 -4.94 -2.91 -0.41
CA THR A 48 -4.33 -1.59 -0.25
C THR A 48 -5.35 -0.56 0.26
N ILE A 49 -6.54 -0.53 -0.34
CA ILE A 49 -7.61 0.40 0.05
C ILE A 49 -8.10 0.11 1.47
N LYS A 50 -8.37 -1.15 1.82
CA LYS A 50 -8.76 -1.54 3.18
C LYS A 50 -7.70 -1.16 4.21
N ARG A 51 -6.42 -1.40 3.91
CA ARG A 51 -5.30 -1.02 4.79
C ARG A 51 -5.24 0.51 5.00
N TRP A 52 -5.48 1.28 3.94
CA TRP A 52 -5.59 2.74 4.04
C TRP A 52 -6.78 3.18 4.89
N GLU A 53 -7.95 2.59 4.71
CA GLU A 53 -9.14 2.89 5.51
C GLU A 53 -8.91 2.65 7.01
N THR A 54 -8.24 1.56 7.37
CA THR A 54 -7.95 1.21 8.77
C THR A 54 -6.80 2.00 9.39
N HIS A 55 -5.67 2.11 8.68
CA HIS A 55 -4.41 2.60 9.28
C HIS A 55 -3.97 3.97 8.78
N LYS A 56 -4.58 4.49 7.71
CA LYS A 56 -4.26 5.80 7.10
C LYS A 56 -2.76 5.97 6.81
N THR A 57 -2.11 4.88 6.41
CA THR A 57 -0.69 4.85 6.03
C THR A 57 -0.46 4.08 4.74
N VAL A 58 0.51 4.55 3.94
CA VAL A 58 1.00 3.87 2.74
C VAL A 58 2.18 2.94 3.04
N TYR A 59 2.84 3.14 4.18
CA TYR A 59 4.01 2.37 4.57
C TYR A 59 3.64 0.96 5.04
N THR A 60 4.63 0.08 5.04
CA THR A 60 4.50 -1.30 5.52
C THR A 60 4.41 -1.30 7.04
N LEU A 61 3.44 -2.01 7.59
CA LEU A 61 3.31 -2.19 9.03
C LEU A 61 4.11 -3.41 9.49
N PRO A 62 4.65 -3.40 10.72
CA PRO A 62 5.20 -4.59 11.34
C PRO A 62 4.13 -5.69 11.40
N ARG A 63 4.57 -6.95 11.35
CA ARG A 63 3.67 -8.10 11.46
C ARG A 63 3.21 -8.25 12.90
N ASP A 64 1.96 -8.69 13.08
CA ASP A 64 1.43 -8.99 14.41
C ASP A 64 2.34 -9.98 15.15
N GLY A 65 2.66 -9.67 16.42
CA GLY A 65 3.60 -10.43 17.24
C GLY A 65 5.09 -10.12 17.00
N CYS A 66 5.43 -9.25 16.04
CA CYS A 66 6.80 -8.82 15.78
C CYS A 66 6.87 -7.27 15.78
N PRO A 67 6.86 -6.63 16.96
CA PRO A 67 6.92 -5.17 17.04
C PRO A 67 8.25 -4.64 16.50
N GLU A 68 8.18 -3.43 15.94
CA GLU A 68 9.33 -2.70 15.39
C GLU A 68 10.37 -2.44 16.50
N VAL A 69 11.64 -2.75 16.25
CA VAL A 69 12.74 -2.83 17.25
C VAL A 69 13.04 -1.48 17.94
N LEU A 70 12.47 -0.36 17.48
CA LEU A 70 12.60 0.95 18.13
C LEU A 70 11.58 1.12 19.27
N SER A 71 12.11 1.23 20.50
CA SER A 71 11.30 1.48 21.70
C SER A 71 10.49 2.78 21.60
N ARG A 72 9.35 2.82 22.30
CA ARG A 72 8.43 3.98 22.32
C ARG A 72 9.13 5.30 22.67
N CYS A 73 10.13 5.27 23.57
CA CYS A 73 10.89 6.46 23.97
C CYS A 73 11.77 7.05 22.85
N LYS A 74 12.29 6.24 21.93
CA LYS A 74 13.13 6.74 20.82
C LYS A 74 12.31 7.39 19.71
N LYS A 75 11.02 7.11 19.61
CA LYS A 75 10.12 7.70 18.60
C LYS A 75 9.69 9.15 18.94
N GLN A 76 9.85 9.60 20.19
CA GLN A 76 9.46 10.95 20.65
C GLN A 76 10.59 11.98 20.58
N LEU A 77 11.82 11.54 20.28
CA LEU A 77 13.04 12.36 20.27
C LEU A 77 13.50 12.76 18.85
N LEU A 78 12.67 12.52 17.83
CA LEU A 78 12.86 12.90 16.42
C LEU A 78 11.70 13.80 15.99
#